data_AF-A0A7C3HQ15-F1
#
_entry.id   AF-A0A7C3HQ15-F1
#
_cell.length_a   1.000
_cell.length_b   1.000
_cell.length_c   1.000
_cell.angle_alpha   90.00
_cell.angle_beta   90.00
_cell.angle_gamma   90.00
#
_symmetry.space_group_name_H-M   'P 1'
#
loop_
_entity.id
_entity.type
_entity.pdbx_description
1 polymer ?
#
loop_
_entity_poly.entity_id
_entity_poly.type
_entity_poly.pdbx_seq_one_letter_code
_entity_poly.pdbx_strand_id
1 'polypeptide(L)'
;MKILHRYIFRAVMFSTLFVLAALLVLMVFMAFTEELGDAGIGQYQTRHAFLYSLLQAPGFLFEIFPVSALIGSLLGLGAMASQSELVAMRAAGVSIAQIVWSVVRAGLWMLLA
;
A
#
# COMPACT_ATOMS: atom_id res chain seq x y z
N MET A 1 -6.04 6.73 -24.96
CA MET A 1 -6.72 6.27 -23.71
C MET A 1 -6.01 5.13 -22.99
N LYS A 2 -5.66 3.99 -23.62
CA LYS A 2 -5.02 2.84 -22.92
C LYS A 2 -3.73 3.20 -22.16
N ILE A 3 -2.92 4.10 -22.71
CA ILE A 3 -1.64 4.54 -22.11
C ILE A 3 -1.89 5.29 -20.79
N LEU A 4 -2.81 6.26 -20.78
CA LEU A 4 -3.15 7.05 -19.59
C LEU A 4 -3.68 6.18 -18.45
N HIS A 5 -4.61 5.27 -18.78
CA HIS A 5 -5.15 4.31 -17.81
C HIS A 5 -4.05 3.43 -17.21
N ARG A 6 -3.10 2.95 -18.03
CA ARG A 6 -1.98 2.12 -17.56
C ARG A 6 -1.01 2.93 -16.70
N TYR A 7 -0.79 4.20 -17.03
CA TYR A 7 0.08 5.08 -16.26
C TYR A 7 -0.51 5.37 -14.88
N ILE A 8 -1.77 5.81 -14.80
CA ILE A 8 -2.47 6.03 -13.52
C ILE A 8 -2.52 4.75 -12.70
N PHE A 9 -2.85 3.61 -13.33
CA PHE A 9 -2.86 2.31 -12.67
C PHE A 9 -1.50 1.97 -12.05
N ARG A 10 -0.40 2.13 -12.80
CA ARG A 10 0.95 1.86 -12.28
C ARG A 10 1.31 2.82 -11.15
N ALA A 11 1.03 4.10 -11.31
CA ALA A 11 1.32 5.11 -10.27
C ALA A 11 0.63 4.74 -8.95
N VAL A 12 -0.69 4.51 -8.98
CA VAL A 12 -1.46 4.12 -7.81
C VAL A 12 -0.97 2.78 -7.25
N MET A 13 -0.72 1.79 -8.11
CA MET A 13 -0.29 0.45 -7.66
C MET A 13 1.06 0.47 -6.97
N PHE A 14 2.05 1.17 -7.52
CA PHE A 14 3.36 1.30 -6.88
C PHE A 14 3.28 2.09 -5.59
N SER A 15 2.53 3.20 -5.55
CA SER A 15 2.37 3.99 -4.33
C SER A 15 1.66 3.20 -3.23
N THR A 16 0.61 2.43 -3.54
CA THR A 16 -0.06 1.54 -2.58
C THR A 16 0.87 0.45 -2.08
N LEU A 17 1.62 -0.22 -2.97
CA LEU A 17 2.53 -1.30 -2.58
C LEU A 17 3.68 -0.76 -1.69
N PHE A 18 4.16 0.44 -1.99
CA PHE A 18 5.16 1.13 -1.19
C PHE A 18 4.66 1.43 0.24
N VAL A 19 3.45 2.00 0.36
CA VAL A 19 2.85 2.28 1.67
C VAL A 19 2.56 0.99 2.42
N LEU A 20 2.02 -0.02 1.74
CA LEU A 20 1.74 -1.33 2.31
C LEU A 20 3.01 -1.96 2.89
N ALA A 21 4.11 -1.94 2.13
CA ALA A 21 5.40 -2.46 2.60
C ALA A 21 5.94 -1.67 3.80
N ALA A 22 5.85 -0.33 3.77
CA ALA A 22 6.28 0.51 4.89
C ALA A 22 5.49 0.23 6.17
N LEU A 23 4.15 0.14 6.07
CA LEU A 23 3.29 -0.17 7.19
C LEU A 23 3.48 -1.62 7.67
N LEU A 24 3.69 -2.58 6.77
CA LEU A 24 3.94 -3.97 7.14
C LEU A 24 5.24 -4.11 7.94
N VAL A 25 6.32 -3.46 7.50
CA VAL A 25 7.59 -3.47 8.22
C VAL A 25 7.41 -2.87 9.61
N LEU A 26 6.67 -1.75 9.73
CA LEU A 26 6.36 -1.15 11.02
C LEU A 26 5.55 -2.09 11.91
N MET A 27 4.50 -2.74 11.38
CA MET A 27 3.65 -3.66 12.15
C MET A 27 4.43 -4.89 12.64
N VAL A 28 5.20 -5.52 11.76
CA VAL A 28 6.04 -6.67 12.14
C VAL A 28 7.09 -6.26 13.16
N PHE A 29 7.66 -5.06 13.06
CA PHE A 29 8.61 -4.54 14.02
C PHE A 29 7.97 -4.25 15.39
N MET A 30 6.76 -3.70 15.41
CA MET A 30 5.99 -3.48 16.64
C MET A 30 5.67 -4.83 17.31
N ALA A 31 5.15 -5.80 16.55
CA ALA A 31 4.88 -7.15 17.05
C ALA A 31 6.14 -7.84 17.58
N PHE A 32 7.29 -7.64 16.93
CA PHE A 32 8.56 -8.14 17.42
C PHE A 32 8.98 -7.51 18.74
N THR A 33 8.77 -6.20 18.90
CA THR A 33 9.09 -5.48 20.14
C THR A 33 8.18 -5.91 21.28
N GLU A 34 6.92 -6.21 21.01
CA GLU A 34 5.98 -6.78 22.00
C GLU A 34 6.43 -8.17 22.45
N GLU A 35 6.78 -9.05 21.50
CA GLU A 35 7.25 -10.41 21.78
C GLU A 35 8.62 -10.46 22.48
N LEU A 36 9.44 -9.42 22.33
CA LEU A 36 10.70 -9.28 23.06
C LEU A 36 10.49 -9.13 24.57
N GLY A 37 9.33 -8.64 25.02
CA GLY A 37 8.99 -8.54 26.44
C GLY A 37 8.88 -9.91 27.13
N ASP A 38 8.44 -10.92 26.39
CA ASP A 38 8.29 -12.31 26.87
C ASP A 38 9.48 -13.20 26.49
N ALA A 39 10.40 -12.69 25.66
CA ALA A 39 11.62 -13.38 25.28
C ALA A 39 12.55 -13.55 26.50
N GLY A 40 12.77 -14.81 26.91
CA GLY A 40 13.57 -15.15 28.09
C GLY A 40 12.79 -15.90 29.18
N ILE A 41 11.47 -16.04 29.06
CA ILE A 41 10.66 -16.87 29.96
C ILE A 41 10.60 -18.31 29.41
N GLY A 42 11.33 -19.23 30.03
CA GLY A 42 11.34 -20.66 29.65
C GLY A 42 12.20 -20.96 28.40
N GLN A 43 11.63 -21.65 27.40
CA GLN A 43 12.33 -22.04 26.16
C GLN A 43 12.21 -20.98 25.04
N TYR A 44 11.53 -19.86 25.31
CA TYR A 44 11.25 -18.82 24.32
C TYR A 44 12.46 -17.90 24.13
N GLN A 45 13.24 -18.17 23.08
CA GLN A 45 14.41 -17.38 22.68
C GLN A 45 14.01 -16.27 21.69
N THR A 46 14.84 -15.23 21.57
CA THR A 46 14.68 -14.10 20.65
C THR A 46 14.45 -14.50 19.18
N ARG A 47 14.99 -15.66 18.77
CA ARG A 47 14.75 -16.21 17.41
C ARG A 47 13.30 -16.67 17.21
N HIS A 48 12.66 -17.19 18.25
CA HIS A 48 11.26 -17.60 18.20
C HIS A 48 10.34 -16.39 18.10
N ALA A 49 10.62 -15.32 18.87
CA ALA A 49 9.94 -14.03 18.73
C ALA A 49 10.01 -13.49 17.30
N PHE A 50 11.21 -13.46 16.69
CA PHE A 50 11.38 -12.98 15.32
C PHE A 50 10.57 -13.80 14.29
N LEU A 51 10.63 -15.14 14.39
CA LEU A 51 9.86 -16.02 13.50
C LEU A 51 8.36 -15.82 13.71
N TYR A 52 7.91 -15.71 14.96
CA TYR A 52 6.50 -15.52 15.27
C TYR A 52 5.96 -14.20 14.72
N SER A 53 6.68 -13.08 14.90
CA SER A 53 6.29 -11.79 14.31
C SER A 53 6.26 -11.83 12.79
N LEU A 54 7.16 -12.59 12.14
CA LEU A 54 7.13 -12.78 10.69
C LEU A 54 5.93 -13.63 10.25
N LEU A 55 5.54 -14.64 11.03
CA LEU A 55 4.33 -15.43 10.78
C LEU A 55 3.04 -14.63 10.90
N GLN A 56 3.04 -13.53 11.67
CA GLN A 56 1.91 -12.60 11.75
C GLN A 56 1.80 -11.67 10.53
N ALA A 57 2.85 -11.52 9.74
CA ALA A 57 2.89 -10.59 8.59
C ALA A 57 1.71 -10.77 7.60
N PRO A 58 1.28 -11.99 7.23
CA PRO A 58 0.09 -12.17 6.39
C PRO A 58 -1.19 -11.63 7.02
N GLY A 59 -1.35 -11.75 8.34
CA GLY A 59 -2.50 -11.18 9.07
C GLY A 59 -2.51 -9.66 8.99
N PHE A 60 -1.38 -9.03 9.30
CA PHE A 60 -1.24 -7.57 9.20
C PHE A 60 -1.48 -7.06 7.78
N LEU A 61 -1.04 -7.79 6.75
CA LEU A 61 -1.32 -7.42 5.36
C LEU A 61 -2.81 -7.23 5.11
N PHE A 62 -3.68 -8.12 5.56
CA PHE A 62 -5.13 -7.99 5.38
C PHE A 62 -5.73 -6.82 6.17
N GLU A 63 -5.23 -6.57 7.39
CA GLU A 63 -5.73 -5.49 8.24
C GLU A 63 -5.34 -4.10 7.71
N ILE A 64 -4.09 -3.92 7.27
CA ILE A 64 -3.57 -2.61 6.86
C ILE A 64 -3.82 -2.30 5.38
N PHE A 65 -4.26 -3.29 4.58
CA PHE A 65 -4.46 -3.12 3.14
C PHE A 65 -5.42 -1.97 2.77
N PRO A 66 -6.62 -1.82 3.37
CA PRO A 66 -7.54 -0.75 3.02
C PRO A 66 -6.94 0.65 3.29
N VAL A 67 -6.23 0.79 4.40
CA VAL A 67 -5.56 2.05 4.78
C VAL A 67 -4.41 2.35 3.84
N SER A 68 -3.63 1.33 3.47
CA SER A 68 -2.52 1.44 2.52
C SER A 68 -2.99 1.81 1.11
N ALA A 69 -4.12 1.24 0.67
CA ALA A 69 -4.75 1.58 -0.60
C ALA A 69 -5.21 3.04 -0.65
N LEU A 70 -5.83 3.52 0.43
CA LEU A 70 -6.25 4.92 0.58
C LEU A 70 -5.03 5.86 0.49
N ILE A 71 -4.06 5.70 1.37
CA ILE A 71 -2.86 6.55 1.43
C ILE A 71 -2.06 6.45 0.13
N GLY A 72 -1.88 5.25 -0.41
CA GLY A 72 -1.18 5.01 -1.67
C GLY A 72 -1.84 5.71 -2.86
N SER A 73 -3.17 5.68 -2.94
CA SER A 73 -3.91 6.39 -3.99
C SER A 73 -3.75 7.91 -3.88
N LEU A 74 -3.75 8.46 -2.66
CA LEU A 74 -3.51 9.87 -2.40
C LEU A 74 -2.09 10.29 -2.77
N LEU A 75 -1.09 9.47 -2.44
CA LEU A 75 0.30 9.72 -2.81
C LEU A 75 0.52 9.63 -4.32
N GLY A 76 -0.03 8.59 -4.97
CA GLY A 76 0.11 8.40 -6.42
C GLY A 76 -0.55 9.53 -7.21
N LEU A 77 -1.80 9.87 -6.90
CA LEU A 77 -2.50 10.98 -7.55
C LEU A 77 -1.92 12.34 -7.15
N GLY A 78 -1.50 12.50 -5.89
CA GLY A 78 -0.87 13.71 -5.39
C GLY A 78 0.46 14.01 -6.07
N ALA A 79 1.29 13.00 -6.33
CA ALA A 79 2.53 13.14 -7.08
C ALA A 79 2.28 13.54 -8.55
N MET A 80 1.22 13.04 -9.18
CA MET A 80 0.81 13.47 -10.51
C MET A 80 0.25 14.90 -10.49
N ALA A 81 -0.46 15.27 -9.43
CA ALA A 81 -0.99 16.62 -9.25
C ALA A 81 0.13 17.65 -9.05
N SER A 82 1.15 17.34 -8.24
CA SER A 82 2.28 18.25 -7.98
C SER A 82 3.12 18.54 -9.22
N GLN A 83 3.23 17.55 -10.12
CA GLN A 83 3.88 17.69 -11.43
C GLN A 83 2.95 18.28 -12.50
N SER A 84 1.74 18.72 -12.11
CA SER A 84 0.71 19.26 -13.02
C SER A 84 0.24 18.29 -14.11
N GLU A 85 0.52 16.99 -14.00
CA GLU A 85 0.14 15.98 -14.99
C GLU A 85 -1.38 15.83 -15.05
N LEU A 86 -2.06 15.80 -13.90
CA LEU A 86 -3.53 15.73 -13.86
C LEU A 86 -4.18 16.97 -14.50
N VAL A 87 -3.55 18.14 -14.35
CA VAL A 87 -4.02 19.38 -14.98
C VAL A 87 -3.82 19.32 -16.48
N ALA A 88 -2.66 18.86 -16.96
CA ALA A 88 -2.38 18.67 -18.38
C ALA A 88 -3.33 17.66 -19.04
N MET A 89 -3.64 16.55 -18.36
CA MET A 89 -4.62 15.57 -18.85
C MET A 89 -6.00 16.20 -19.01
N ARG A 90 -6.46 16.97 -18.03
CA ARG A 90 -7.74 17.69 -18.10
C ARG A 90 -7.76 18.74 -19.20
N ALA A 91 -6.67 19.48 -19.40
CA ALA A 91 -6.53 20.45 -20.48
C ALA A 91 -6.57 19.78 -21.87
N ALA A 92 -6.09 18.54 -21.98
CA ALA A 92 -6.17 17.73 -23.20
C ALA A 92 -7.56 17.07 -23.41
N GLY A 93 -8.57 17.40 -22.60
CA GLY A 93 -9.94 16.91 -22.74
C GLY A 93 -10.25 15.61 -22.00
N VAL A 94 -9.35 15.12 -21.12
CA VAL A 94 -9.63 13.95 -20.27
C VAL A 94 -10.56 14.35 -19.13
N SER A 95 -11.70 13.67 -19.02
CA SER A 95 -12.67 13.97 -17.96
C SER A 95 -12.22 13.42 -16.61
N ILE A 96 -12.67 14.05 -15.52
CA ILE A 96 -12.40 13.58 -14.15
C ILE A 96 -12.93 12.15 -13.97
N ALA A 97 -14.09 11.82 -14.55
CA ALA A 97 -14.67 10.48 -14.51
C ALA A 97 -13.74 9.42 -15.11
N GLN A 98 -13.00 9.73 -16.19
CA GLN A 98 -12.03 8.81 -16.78
C GLN A 98 -10.83 8.56 -15.86
N ILE A 99 -10.37 9.59 -15.16
CA ILE A 99 -9.30 9.46 -14.16
C ILE A 99 -9.79 8.59 -13.00
N VAL A 100 -10.95 8.90 -12.42
CA VAL A 100 -11.57 8.13 -11.33
C VAL A 100 -11.76 6.67 -11.73
N TRP A 101 -12.28 6.40 -12.93
CA TRP A 101 -12.45 5.04 -13.43
C TRP A 101 -11.13 4.26 -13.53
N SER A 102 -10.03 4.94 -13.85
CA SER A 102 -8.69 4.33 -13.87
C SER A 102 -8.26 3.85 -12.49
N VAL A 103 -8.53 4.68 -11.47
CA VAL A 103 -8.18 4.41 -10.07
C VAL A 103 -9.06 3.30 -9.51
N VAL A 104 -10.38 3.36 -9.76
CA VAL A 104 -11.32 2.30 -9.36
C VAL A 104 -10.92 0.96 -9.96
N ARG A 105 -10.52 0.94 -11.24
CA ARG A 105 -10.04 -0.30 -11.87
C ARG A 105 -8.76 -0.82 -11.23
N ALA A 106 -7.88 0.06 -10.75
CA ALA A 106 -6.71 -0.35 -9.97
C ALA A 106 -7.11 -0.97 -8.62
N GLY A 107 -8.00 -0.31 -7.87
CA GLY A 107 -8.50 -0.81 -6.60
C GLY A 107 -9.22 -2.16 -6.72
N LEU A 108 -10.08 -2.32 -7.73
CA LEU A 108 -10.73 -3.60 -8.02
C LEU A 108 -9.73 -4.72 -8.32
N TRP A 109 -8.65 -4.39 -9.05
CA TRP A 109 -7.60 -5.37 -9.35
C TRP A 109 -6.87 -5.80 -8.08
N MET A 110 -6.58 -4.86 -7.17
CA MET A 110 -5.92 -5.18 -5.90
C MET A 110 -6.83 -5.93 -4.93
N LEU A 111 -8.15 -5.73 -4.99
CA LEU A 111 -9.12 -6.49 -4.18
C LEU A 111 -9.25 -7.95 -4.62
N LEU A 112 -9.03 -8.22 -5.91
CA LEU A 112 -9.18 -9.56 -6.50
C LEU A 112 -7.87 -10.36 -6.53
N ALA A 113 -6.73 -9.69 -6.33
CA ALA A 113 -5.39 -10.28 -6.37
C ALA A 113 -4.94 -10.70 -4.96
#